data_AF-E9I662-F1
#
_entry.id   AF-E9I662-F1
#
_cell.length_a   1.000
_cell.length_b   1.000
_cell.length_c   1.000
_cell.angle_alpha   90.00
_cell.angle_beta   90.00
_cell.angle_gamma   90.00
#
_symmetry.space_group_name_H-M   'P 1'
#
loop_
_entity.id
_entity.type
_entity.pdbx_description
1 polymer ?
#
loop_
_entity_poly.entity_id
_entity_poly.type
_entity_poly.pdbx_seq_one_letter_code
_entity_poly.pdbx_strand_id
1 'polypeptide(L)'
;MSKELNENDKRKRNNLLSQYYGITEEKDVENLFDVDGKHFNVDAYVDKLVQETSLKQLIDKEQELVREIQSLDSEMQTLVYENYNKFILATDTIRQMKSDFKTMEDEMEKLVQDMSHIATFANNISSNLQDRRQQITKLSNIHELLKNLQFLFDLPNKLKTCVEEKNYSLAVKYYAKSEQVLQDFGDHPSF
;
A
#
# COMPACT_ATOMS: atom_id res chain seq x y z
N MET A 1 0.81 24.50 29.42
CA MET A 1 0.18 25.03 28.19
C MET A 1 -0.16 23.93 27.18
N SER A 2 0.77 23.07 26.74
CA SER A 2 0.47 22.04 25.70
C SER A 2 -0.42 20.87 26.16
N LYS A 3 -0.56 20.60 27.47
CA LYS A 3 -1.43 19.53 28.00
C LYS A 3 -2.91 19.94 28.06
N GLU A 4 -3.22 21.23 28.25
CA GLU A 4 -4.60 21.74 28.35
C GLU A 4 -5.32 21.81 26.99
N LEU A 5 -4.57 22.07 25.91
CA LEU A 5 -5.13 22.03 24.55
C LEU A 5 -5.62 20.62 24.17
N ASN A 6 -4.88 19.57 24.56
CA ASN A 6 -5.23 18.19 24.23
C ASN A 6 -6.47 17.69 25.01
N GLU A 7 -6.64 18.14 26.26
CA GLU A 7 -7.85 17.88 27.04
C GLU A 7 -9.11 18.49 26.39
N ASN A 8 -9.01 19.73 25.90
CA ASN A 8 -10.14 20.40 25.26
C ASN A 8 -10.55 19.75 23.93
N ASP A 9 -9.60 19.26 23.14
CA ASP A 9 -9.90 18.53 21.90
C ASP A 9 -10.54 17.16 22.21
N LYS A 10 -10.11 16.49 23.28
CA LYS A 10 -10.74 15.25 23.73
C LYS A 10 -12.18 15.47 24.20
N ARG A 11 -12.45 16.56 24.93
CA ARG A 11 -13.81 16.94 25.35
C ARG A 11 -14.71 17.31 24.17
N LYS A 12 -14.18 18.04 23.17
CA LYS A 12 -14.92 18.35 21.93
C LYS A 12 -15.29 17.09 21.13
N ARG A 13 -14.36 16.14 20.99
CA ARG A 13 -14.65 14.86 20.31
C ARG A 13 -15.69 14.03 21.06
N ASN A 14 -15.61 14.00 22.38
CA ASN A 14 -16.61 13.31 23.21
C ASN A 14 -17.99 13.96 23.08
N ASN A 15 -18.07 15.30 23.10
CA ASN A 15 -19.34 16.00 22.87
C ASN A 15 -19.89 15.78 21.47
N LEU A 16 -19.04 15.76 20.45
CA LEU A 16 -19.48 15.53 19.06
C LEU A 16 -20.02 14.10 18.89
N LEU A 17 -19.38 13.12 19.54
CA LEU A 17 -19.83 11.74 19.57
C LEU A 17 -21.15 11.60 20.35
N SER A 18 -21.26 12.27 21.50
CA SER A 18 -22.47 12.33 22.32
C SER A 18 -23.65 12.92 21.52
N GLN A 19 -23.42 14.00 20.78
CA GLN A 19 -24.41 14.65 19.93
C GLN A 19 -24.82 13.77 18.74
N TYR A 20 -23.88 13.00 18.18
CA TYR A 20 -24.17 12.06 17.10
C TYR A 20 -25.03 10.88 17.57
N TYR A 21 -24.82 10.41 18.81
CA TYR A 21 -25.61 9.33 19.41
C TYR A 21 -26.83 9.81 20.20
N GLY A 22 -27.15 11.11 20.19
CA GLY A 22 -28.29 11.66 20.93
C GLY A 22 -28.19 11.52 22.45
N ILE A 23 -26.98 11.29 22.98
CA ILE A 23 -26.72 11.26 24.43
C ILE A 23 -26.61 12.72 24.89
N THR A 24 -27.75 13.40 24.85
CA THR A 24 -27.97 14.60 25.64
C THR A 24 -28.46 14.10 26.98
N GLU A 25 -27.85 14.53 28.09
CA GLU A 25 -28.46 14.36 29.41
C GLU A 25 -29.75 15.19 29.40
N GLU A 26 -30.83 14.60 28.89
CA GLU A 26 -32.17 15.13 29.09
C GLU A 26 -32.38 15.15 30.59
N LYS A 27 -32.58 16.35 31.15
CA LYS A 27 -33.13 16.47 32.49
C LYS A 27 -34.45 15.72 32.43
N ASP A 28 -34.51 14.52 33.00
CA ASP A 28 -35.73 13.73 33.18
C ASP A 28 -36.72 14.67 33.89
N VAL A 29 -37.57 15.34 33.11
CA VAL A 29 -38.74 16.02 33.64
C VAL A 29 -39.60 14.87 34.13
N GLU A 30 -39.85 14.79 35.44
CA GLU A 30 -40.76 13.80 36.03
C GLU A 30 -42.17 14.05 35.48
N ASN A 31 -42.42 13.63 34.25
CA ASN A 31 -43.70 13.71 33.61
C ASN A 31 -44.40 12.38 33.83
N LEU A 32 -45.17 12.34 34.92
CA LEU A 32 -45.88 11.14 35.35
C LEU A 32 -46.92 10.62 34.34
N PHE A 33 -47.27 11.45 33.36
CA PHE A 33 -48.30 11.20 32.34
C PHE A 33 -47.73 10.87 30.96
N ASP A 34 -46.41 10.87 30.80
CA ASP A 34 -45.76 10.53 29.54
C ASP A 34 -45.64 9.01 29.41
N VAL A 35 -46.32 8.41 28.42
CA VAL A 35 -46.39 6.96 28.21
C VAL A 35 -45.03 6.37 27.85
N ASP A 36 -44.18 7.16 27.19
CA ASP A 36 -42.82 6.76 26.80
C ASP A 36 -41.77 7.13 27.87
N GLY A 37 -42.20 7.83 28.93
CA GLY A 37 -41.34 8.35 29.99
C GLY A 37 -41.00 7.31 31.05
N LYS A 38 -39.78 7.38 31.62
CA LYS A 38 -39.32 6.47 32.69
C LYS A 38 -40.13 6.55 33.98
N HIS A 39 -40.83 7.65 34.21
CA HIS A 39 -41.64 7.92 35.40
C HIS A 39 -43.14 7.77 35.16
N PHE A 40 -43.54 7.10 34.07
CA PHE A 40 -44.95 6.88 33.73
C PHE A 40 -45.70 6.18 34.88
N ASN A 41 -46.81 6.78 35.31
CA ASN A 41 -47.73 6.16 36.26
C ASN A 41 -49.06 5.85 35.57
N VAL A 42 -49.31 4.55 35.39
CA VAL A 42 -50.49 4.02 34.71
C VAL A 42 -51.78 4.48 35.38
N ASP A 43 -51.86 4.37 36.71
CA ASP A 43 -53.09 4.68 37.45
C ASP A 43 -53.43 6.17 37.34
N ALA A 44 -52.45 7.05 37.54
CA ALA A 44 -52.64 8.50 37.43
C ALA A 44 -52.99 8.94 35.99
N TYR A 45 -52.40 8.31 34.98
CA TYR A 45 -52.70 8.58 33.58
C TYR A 45 -54.11 8.12 33.19
N VAL A 46 -54.53 6.92 33.60
CA VAL A 46 -55.87 6.39 33.32
C VAL A 46 -56.93 7.20 34.06
N ASP A 47 -56.71 7.53 35.34
CA ASP A 47 -57.63 8.37 36.12
C ASP A 47 -57.85 9.73 35.46
N LYS A 48 -56.78 10.37 34.99
CA LYS A 48 -56.85 11.62 34.25
C LYS A 48 -57.57 11.46 32.92
N LEU A 49 -57.25 10.40 32.17
CA LEU A 49 -57.85 10.12 30.86
C LEU A 49 -59.37 9.92 30.98
N VAL A 50 -59.83 9.17 31.98
CA VAL A 50 -61.25 8.92 32.24
C VAL A 50 -61.98 10.19 32.70
N GLN A 51 -61.32 11.07 33.44
CA GLN A 51 -61.91 12.35 33.89
C GLN A 51 -62.00 13.40 32.78
N GLU A 52 -61.05 13.39 31.83
CA GLU A 52 -60.92 14.45 30.81
C GLU A 52 -61.53 14.08 29.44
N THR A 53 -61.86 12.81 29.19
CA THR A 53 -62.37 12.35 27.87
C THR A 53 -63.78 11.78 27.90
N SER A 54 -64.49 11.90 26.77
CA SER A 54 -65.80 11.28 26.57
C SER A 54 -65.66 9.80 26.18
N LEU A 55 -66.70 9.00 26.40
CA LEU A 55 -66.70 7.55 26.11
C LEU A 55 -66.28 7.22 24.66
N LYS A 56 -66.67 8.03 23.68
CA LYS A 56 -66.26 7.83 22.27
C LYS A 56 -64.75 8.02 22.10
N GLN A 57 -64.20 9.07 22.68
CA GLN A 57 -62.76 9.34 22.63
C GLN A 57 -61.96 8.25 23.35
N LEU A 58 -62.49 7.69 24.44
CA LEU A 58 -61.86 6.57 25.13
C LEU A 58 -61.79 5.31 24.27
N ILE A 59 -62.88 4.99 23.55
CA ILE A 59 -62.91 3.86 22.59
C ILE A 59 -61.96 4.11 21.42
N ASP A 60 -61.94 5.33 20.88
CA ASP A 60 -61.01 5.68 19.79
C ASP A 60 -59.55 5.55 20.27
N LYS A 61 -59.26 5.96 21.51
CA LYS A 61 -57.93 5.85 22.11
C LYS A 61 -57.52 4.40 22.37
N GLU A 62 -58.45 3.56 22.81
CA GLU A 62 -58.23 2.11 22.91
C GLU A 62 -57.84 1.51 21.54
N GLN A 63 -58.59 1.85 20.49
CA GLN A 63 -58.31 1.35 19.15
C GLN A 63 -56.97 1.85 18.59
N GLU A 64 -56.58 3.08 18.90
CA GLU A 64 -55.27 3.62 18.57
C GLU A 64 -54.15 2.83 19.27
N LEU A 65 -54.26 2.63 20.59
CA LEU A 65 -53.28 1.87 21.36
C LEU A 65 -53.12 0.43 20.85
N VAL A 66 -54.21 -0.24 20.49
CA VAL A 66 -54.15 -1.59 19.91
C VAL A 66 -53.37 -1.60 18.58
N ARG A 67 -53.53 -0.57 17.74
CA ARG A 67 -52.77 -0.45 16.48
C ARG A 67 -51.30 -0.14 16.73
N GLU A 68 -51.01 0.74 17.68
CA GLU A 68 -49.63 1.07 18.07
C GLU A 68 -48.89 -0.17 18.58
N ILE A 69 -49.52 -0.96 19.46
CA ILE A 69 -48.95 -2.22 19.96
C ILE A 69 -48.61 -3.18 18.81
N GLN A 70 -49.52 -3.31 17.82
CA GLN A 70 -49.29 -4.18 16.66
C GLN A 70 -48.17 -3.65 15.74
N SER A 71 -48.08 -2.33 15.57
CA SER A 71 -47.00 -1.71 14.80
C SER A 71 -45.65 -1.93 15.47
N LEU A 72 -45.57 -1.67 16.78
CA LEU A 72 -44.36 -1.87 17.59
C LEU A 72 -43.88 -3.33 17.56
N ASP A 73 -44.78 -4.30 17.64
CA ASP A 73 -44.40 -5.72 17.52
C ASP A 73 -43.83 -6.03 16.13
N SER A 74 -44.45 -5.50 15.07
CA SER A 74 -43.98 -5.69 13.69
C SER A 74 -42.63 -5.02 13.43
N GLU A 75 -42.42 -3.82 13.98
CA GLU A 75 -41.16 -3.08 13.92
C GLU A 75 -40.06 -3.81 14.69
N MET A 76 -40.37 -4.32 15.89
CA MET A 76 -39.44 -5.14 16.68
C MET A 76 -39.01 -6.38 15.90
N GLN A 77 -39.95 -7.10 15.27
CA GLN A 77 -39.62 -8.26 14.44
C GLN A 77 -38.73 -7.90 13.26
N THR A 78 -39.01 -6.78 12.59
CA THR A 78 -38.20 -6.29 11.46
C THR A 78 -36.80 -5.91 11.91
N LEU A 79 -36.66 -5.22 13.05
CA LEU A 79 -35.38 -4.84 13.64
C LEU A 79 -34.54 -6.07 13.98
N VAL A 80 -35.16 -7.09 14.57
CA VAL A 80 -34.53 -8.38 14.88
C VAL A 80 -34.03 -9.04 13.59
N TYR A 81 -34.88 -9.14 12.57
CA TYR A 81 -34.52 -9.75 11.29
C TYR A 81 -33.37 -9.01 10.61
N GLU A 82 -33.46 -7.69 10.48
CA GLU A 82 -32.42 -6.89 9.86
C GLU A 82 -31.09 -6.97 10.59
N ASN A 83 -31.11 -6.92 11.93
CA ASN A 83 -29.89 -7.02 12.71
C ASN A 83 -29.27 -8.40 12.60
N TYR A 84 -30.06 -9.48 12.73
CA TYR A 84 -29.54 -10.83 12.56
C TYR A 84 -28.98 -11.06 11.15
N ASN A 85 -29.66 -10.57 10.12
CA ASN A 85 -29.16 -10.65 8.75
C ASN A 85 -27.82 -9.91 8.60
N LYS A 86 -27.70 -8.69 9.14
CA LYS A 86 -26.44 -7.92 9.15
C LYS A 86 -25.33 -8.66 9.90
N PHE A 87 -25.62 -9.30 11.05
CA PHE A 87 -24.64 -10.08 11.80
C PHE A 87 -24.18 -11.33 11.08
N ILE A 88 -25.11 -12.06 10.44
CA ILE A 88 -24.78 -13.25 9.64
C ILE A 88 -23.90 -12.83 8.47
N LEU A 89 -24.29 -11.80 7.72
CA LEU A 89 -23.51 -11.28 6.59
C LEU A 89 -22.13 -10.78 7.02
N ALA A 90 -22.03 -10.07 8.15
CA ALA A 90 -20.75 -9.65 8.69
C ALA A 90 -19.86 -10.85 9.05
N THR A 91 -20.45 -11.89 9.66
CA THR A 91 -19.73 -13.12 10.04
C THR A 91 -19.26 -13.88 8.81
N ASP A 92 -20.10 -14.02 7.79
CA ASP A 92 -19.75 -14.66 6.51
C ASP A 92 -18.68 -13.88 5.77
N THR A 93 -18.76 -12.55 5.77
CA THR A 93 -17.73 -11.68 5.19
C THR A 93 -16.39 -11.88 5.90
N ILE A 94 -16.37 -11.93 7.24
CA ILE A 94 -15.15 -12.20 8.00
C ILE A 94 -14.58 -13.59 7.67
N ARG A 95 -15.44 -14.60 7.51
CA ARG A 95 -15.00 -15.95 7.13
C ARG A 95 -14.42 -15.98 5.71
N GLN A 96 -15.05 -15.30 4.76
CA GLN A 96 -14.54 -15.18 3.39
C GLN A 96 -13.21 -14.44 3.37
N MET A 97 -13.11 -13.29 4.03
CA MET A 97 -11.87 -12.53 4.18
C MET A 97 -10.76 -13.41 4.74
N LYS A 98 -11.03 -14.21 5.78
CA LYS A 98 -10.03 -15.14 6.35
C LYS A 98 -9.53 -16.16 5.33
N SER A 99 -10.41 -16.70 4.48
CA SER A 99 -10.04 -17.62 3.41
C SER A 99 -9.17 -16.90 2.37
N ASP A 100 -9.58 -15.72 1.92
CA ASP A 100 -8.87 -14.93 0.92
C ASP A 100 -7.47 -14.54 1.42
N PHE A 101 -7.36 -14.13 2.69
CA PHE A 101 -6.07 -13.84 3.33
C PHE A 101 -5.17 -15.06 3.37
N LYS A 102 -5.72 -16.26 3.57
CA LYS A 102 -4.91 -17.48 3.57
C LYS A 102 -4.38 -17.79 2.17
N THR A 103 -5.21 -17.64 1.13
CA THR A 103 -4.78 -17.80 -0.25
C THR A 103 -3.71 -16.77 -0.62
N MET A 104 -3.88 -15.51 -0.21
CA MET A 104 -2.89 -14.45 -0.43
C MET A 104 -1.56 -14.75 0.26
N GLU A 105 -1.59 -15.27 1.49
CA GLU A 105 -0.37 -15.69 2.21
C GLU A 105 0.37 -16.80 1.45
N ASP A 106 -0.36 -17.82 0.98
CA ASP A 106 0.21 -18.94 0.23
C ASP A 106 0.80 -18.48 -1.13
N GLU A 107 0.17 -17.53 -1.81
CA GLU A 107 0.69 -16.93 -3.04
C GLU A 107 1.94 -16.07 -2.79
N MET A 108 1.96 -15.30 -1.70
CA MET A 108 3.12 -14.50 -1.32
C MET A 108 4.32 -15.38 -0.97
N GLU A 109 4.10 -16.51 -0.29
CA GLU A 109 5.15 -17.49 0.00
C GLU A 109 5.74 -18.08 -1.29
N LYS A 110 4.89 -18.46 -2.26
CA LYS A 110 5.35 -18.90 -3.59
C LYS A 110 6.17 -17.84 -4.31
N LEU A 111 5.72 -16.58 -4.29
CA LEU A 111 6.46 -15.48 -4.93
C LEU A 111 7.85 -15.28 -4.31
N VAL A 112 7.96 -15.36 -2.99
CA VAL A 112 9.26 -15.27 -2.29
C VAL A 112 10.17 -16.43 -2.70
N GLN A 113 9.61 -17.63 -2.79
CA GLN A 113 10.34 -18.81 -3.26
C GLN A 113 10.83 -18.64 -4.71
N ASP A 114 9.97 -18.19 -5.62
CA ASP A 114 10.32 -17.94 -7.02
C ASP A 114 11.39 -16.85 -7.17
N MET A 115 11.30 -15.77 -6.39
CA MET A 115 12.33 -14.73 -6.38
C MET A 115 13.68 -15.26 -5.88
N SER A 116 13.68 -16.15 -4.88
CA SER A 116 14.88 -16.82 -4.42
C SER A 116 15.48 -17.74 -5.51
N HIS A 117 14.63 -18.50 -6.22
CA HIS A 117 15.05 -19.31 -7.36
C HIS A 117 15.64 -18.46 -8.49
N ILE A 118 15.02 -17.33 -8.81
CA ILE A 118 15.53 -16.38 -9.82
C ILE A 118 16.89 -15.82 -9.39
N ALA A 119 17.02 -15.38 -8.13
CA ALA A 119 18.26 -14.82 -7.63
C ALA A 119 19.40 -15.84 -7.64
N THR A 120 19.14 -17.07 -7.19
CA THR A 120 20.13 -18.15 -7.22
C THR A 120 20.50 -18.54 -8.66
N PHE A 121 19.53 -18.63 -9.56
CA PHE A 121 19.76 -18.91 -10.98
C PHE A 121 20.59 -17.81 -11.66
N ALA A 122 20.28 -16.54 -11.40
CA ALA A 122 21.05 -15.40 -11.92
C ALA A 122 22.50 -15.41 -11.41
N ASN A 123 22.71 -15.71 -10.13
CA ASN A 123 24.04 -15.86 -9.54
C ASN A 123 24.82 -17.02 -10.19
N ASN A 124 24.16 -18.15 -10.44
CA ASN A 124 24.75 -19.29 -11.13
C ASN A 124 25.15 -18.95 -12.57
N ILE A 125 24.32 -18.23 -13.32
CA ILE A 125 24.69 -17.76 -14.67
C ILE A 125 25.89 -16.82 -14.60
N SER A 126 25.86 -15.85 -13.68
CA SER A 126 26.93 -14.85 -13.57
C SER A 126 28.27 -15.51 -13.24
N SER A 127 28.29 -16.47 -12.31
CA SER A 127 29.49 -17.23 -11.95
C SER A 127 29.99 -18.10 -13.10
N ASN A 128 29.10 -18.82 -13.81
CA ASN A 128 29.51 -19.65 -14.96
C ASN A 128 30.12 -18.83 -16.10
N LEU A 129 29.61 -17.61 -16.32
CA LEU A 129 30.12 -16.70 -17.35
C LEU A 129 31.32 -15.87 -16.90
N GLN A 130 31.67 -15.88 -15.61
CA GLN A 130 32.75 -15.06 -15.06
C GLN A 130 34.10 -15.44 -15.64
N ASP A 131 34.44 -16.73 -15.63
CA ASP A 131 35.74 -17.23 -16.12
C ASP A 131 35.92 -16.95 -17.62
N ARG A 132 34.86 -17.19 -18.41
CA ARG A 132 34.87 -16.89 -19.85
C ARG A 132 35.01 -15.40 -20.12
N ARG A 133 34.32 -14.53 -19.37
CA ARG A 133 34.50 -13.07 -19.47
C ARG A 133 35.93 -12.67 -19.17
N GLN A 134 36.53 -13.21 -18.10
CA GLN A 134 37.93 -12.92 -17.75
C GLN A 134 38.89 -13.36 -18.85
N GLN A 135 38.69 -14.54 -19.44
CA GLN A 135 39.51 -15.03 -20.56
C GLN A 135 39.37 -14.13 -21.79
N ILE A 136 38.14 -13.74 -22.15
CA ILE A 136 37.88 -12.82 -23.27
C ILE A 136 38.54 -11.45 -23.02
N THR A 137 38.43 -10.90 -21.80
CA THR A 137 39.10 -9.63 -21.46
C THR A 137 40.61 -9.75 -21.58
N LYS A 138 41.23 -10.84 -21.06
CA LYS A 138 42.68 -11.08 -21.21
C LYS A 138 43.08 -11.15 -22.68
N LEU A 139 42.35 -11.94 -23.48
CA LEU A 139 42.65 -12.11 -24.90
C LEU A 139 42.46 -10.80 -25.68
N SER A 140 41.43 -10.01 -25.36
CA SER A 140 41.21 -8.70 -25.96
C SER A 140 42.36 -7.74 -25.65
N ASN A 141 42.82 -7.70 -24.40
CA ASN A 141 43.97 -6.88 -23.99
C ASN A 141 45.24 -7.30 -24.76
N ILE A 142 45.50 -8.61 -24.87
CA ILE A 142 46.64 -9.12 -25.65
C ILE A 142 46.50 -8.76 -27.13
N HIS A 143 45.31 -8.91 -27.71
CA HIS A 143 45.07 -8.56 -29.10
C HIS A 143 45.28 -7.06 -29.36
N GLU A 144 44.87 -6.20 -28.43
CA GLU A 144 45.12 -4.76 -28.51
C GLU A 144 46.63 -4.44 -28.45
N LEU A 145 47.37 -5.09 -27.56
CA LEU A 145 48.84 -4.99 -27.48
C LEU A 145 49.51 -5.43 -28.79
N LEU A 146 49.11 -6.60 -29.33
CA LEU A 146 49.65 -7.11 -30.60
C LEU A 146 49.37 -6.16 -31.76
N LYS A 147 48.16 -5.57 -31.81
CA LYS A 147 47.80 -4.59 -32.84
C LYS A 147 48.67 -3.33 -32.75
N ASN A 148 48.94 -2.85 -31.53
CA ASN A 148 49.81 -1.70 -31.31
C ASN A 148 51.27 -2.02 -31.68
N LEU A 149 51.76 -3.20 -31.31
CA LEU A 149 53.09 -3.67 -31.67
C LEU A 149 53.25 -3.87 -33.18
N GLN A 150 52.25 -4.45 -33.86
CA GLN A 150 52.24 -4.55 -35.32
C GLN A 150 52.28 -3.16 -35.98
N PHE A 151 51.54 -2.19 -35.44
CA PHE A 151 51.59 -0.81 -35.93
C PHE A 151 53.00 -0.21 -35.79
N LEU A 152 53.72 -0.50 -34.70
CA LEU A 152 55.12 -0.08 -34.52
C LEU A 152 56.09 -0.78 -35.48
N PHE A 153 55.91 -2.07 -35.76
CA PHE A 153 56.74 -2.80 -36.73
C PHE A 153 56.51 -2.34 -38.18
N ASP A 154 55.28 -1.96 -38.53
CA ASP A 154 54.95 -1.45 -39.85
C ASP A 154 55.37 0.02 -40.06
N LEU A 155 55.62 0.75 -38.96
CA LEU A 155 55.90 2.18 -38.98
C LEU A 155 57.18 2.54 -39.77
N PRO A 156 58.35 1.88 -39.58
CA PRO A 156 59.56 2.21 -40.33
C PRO A 156 59.38 2.04 -41.84
N ASN A 157 58.67 0.99 -42.27
CA ASN A 157 58.38 0.74 -43.67
C ASN A 157 57.47 1.84 -44.24
N LYS A 158 56.40 2.20 -43.50
CA LYS A 158 55.48 3.28 -43.90
C LYS A 158 56.18 4.65 -43.94
N LEU A 159 57.05 4.94 -42.97
CA LEU A 159 57.84 6.17 -42.94
C LEU A 159 58.83 6.23 -44.11
N LYS A 160 59.48 5.11 -44.44
CA LYS A 160 60.39 5.03 -45.58
C LYS A 160 59.67 5.32 -46.90
N THR A 161 58.51 4.70 -47.13
CA THR A 161 57.68 4.99 -48.32
C THR A 161 57.21 6.44 -48.36
N CYS A 162 56.75 7.01 -47.25
CA CYS A 162 56.33 8.42 -47.22
C CYS A 162 57.49 9.41 -47.48
N VAL A 163 58.72 9.06 -47.08
CA VAL A 163 59.92 9.85 -47.38
C VAL A 163 60.31 9.73 -48.86
N GLU A 164 60.20 8.53 -49.45
CA GLU A 164 60.42 8.28 -50.88
C GLU A 164 59.40 9.03 -51.76
N GLU A 165 58.13 9.10 -51.33
CA GLU A 165 57.04 9.81 -52.00
C GLU A 165 57.03 11.34 -51.74
N LYS A 166 58.00 11.88 -50.98
CA LYS A 166 58.09 13.28 -50.53
C LYS A 166 56.87 13.78 -49.73
N ASN A 167 56.07 12.89 -49.17
CA ASN A 167 54.90 13.24 -48.36
C ASN A 167 55.26 13.33 -46.87
N TYR A 168 56.02 14.38 -46.52
CA TYR A 168 56.49 14.61 -45.16
C TYR A 168 55.35 14.88 -44.17
N SER A 169 54.22 15.40 -44.64
CA SER A 169 53.06 15.74 -43.79
C SER A 169 52.41 14.49 -43.15
N LEU A 170 52.31 13.40 -43.90
CA LEU A 170 51.79 12.13 -43.40
C LEU A 170 52.82 11.41 -42.52
N ALA A 171 54.10 11.48 -42.87
CA ALA A 171 55.18 10.89 -42.09
C ALA A 171 55.22 11.44 -40.65
N VAL A 172 55.13 12.76 -40.49
CA VAL A 172 55.11 13.41 -39.17
C VAL A 172 53.88 13.00 -38.36
N LYS A 173 52.70 12.85 -39.00
CA LYS A 173 51.48 12.38 -38.32
C LYS A 173 51.59 10.93 -37.84
N TYR A 174 52.14 10.04 -38.68
CA TYR A 174 52.37 8.65 -38.28
C TYR A 174 53.39 8.53 -37.15
N TYR A 175 54.45 9.34 -37.20
CA TYR A 175 55.46 9.42 -36.14
C TYR A 175 54.86 9.94 -34.82
N ALA A 176 54.15 11.07 -34.83
CA ALA A 176 53.53 11.64 -33.63
C ALA A 176 52.50 10.70 -32.98
N LYS A 177 51.71 9.98 -33.79
CA LYS A 177 50.78 8.97 -33.27
C LYS A 177 51.51 7.78 -32.66
N SER A 178 52.64 7.39 -33.22
CA SER A 178 53.45 6.29 -32.69
C SER A 178 54.19 6.69 -31.43
N GLU A 179 54.67 7.94 -31.34
CA GLU A 179 55.31 8.50 -30.15
C GLU A 179 54.39 8.43 -28.92
N GLN A 180 53.11 8.78 -29.07
CA GLN A 180 52.11 8.64 -28.00
C GLN A 180 51.97 7.17 -27.54
N VAL A 181 51.88 6.24 -28.49
CA VAL A 181 51.83 4.80 -28.20
C VAL A 181 53.13 4.33 -27.53
N LEU A 182 54.31 4.77 -27.99
CA LEU A 182 55.58 4.43 -27.36
C LEU A 182 55.72 5.00 -25.94
N GLN A 183 55.16 6.18 -25.67
CA GLN A 183 55.18 6.79 -24.35
C GLN A 183 54.27 6.03 -23.38
N ASP A 184 53.08 5.64 -23.82
CA ASP A 184 52.12 4.85 -23.02
C ASP A 184 52.65 3.43 -22.70
N PHE A 185 53.46 2.84 -23.58
CA PHE A 185 54.05 1.50 -23.40
C PHE A 185 55.51 1.50 -22.93
N GLY A 186 56.17 2.67 -22.87
CA GLY A 186 57.60 2.81 -22.52
C GLY A 186 57.89 2.58 -21.03
N ASP A 187 56.91 2.83 -20.17
CA ASP A 187 57.01 2.61 -18.71
C ASP A 187 56.67 1.17 -18.28
N HIS A 188 56.23 0.32 -19.21
CA HIS A 188 55.96 -1.08 -18.92
C HIS A 188 57.26 -1.89 -19.12
N PRO A 189 57.86 -2.48 -18.06
CA PRO A 189 59.07 -3.26 -18.18
C PRO A 189 58.87 -4.41 -19.17
N SER A 190 59.74 -4.46 -20.17
CA SER A 190 59.83 -5.56 -21.12
C SER A 190 60.66 -6.68 -20.47
N PHE A 191 59.99 -7.82 -20.28
CA PHE A 191 60.42 -9.05 -19.59
C PHE A 191 60.40 -9.03 -18.06
#